data_AF-A0AAN9YP79-F1
#
_entry.id   AF-A0AAN9YP79-F1
#
_cell.length_a   1.000
_cell.length_b   1.000
_cell.length_c   1.000
_cell.angle_alpha   90.00
_cell.angle_beta   90.00
_cell.angle_gamma   90.00
#
_symmetry.space_group_name_H-M   'P 1'
#
loop_
_entity.id
_entity.type
_entity.pdbx_description
1 polymer ?
#
loop_
_entity_poly.entity_id
_entity_poly.type
_entity_poly.pdbx_seq_one_letter_code
_entity_poly.pdbx_strand_id
1 'polypeptide(L)'
;MITKQKKLTAQLFPPRRQYGDAQAVYAQYGGIVFGAEEGERIADALGPRGKGAVLMNHGLLTVGATVDEAGFLFGLLDRSCGVQLAAEAAAANGLPKRLISDDEAAFNFKMASEAHVLYREAQPDIEYELETAAGGEAALARGFEDLGALAP
;
A
#
# COMPACT_ATOMS: atom_id res chain seq x y z
N MET A 1 -14.52 -3.50 -14.56
CA MET A 1 -13.11 -3.83 -14.20
C MET A 1 -12.71 -3.20 -12.88
N ILE A 2 -12.98 -1.91 -12.68
CA ILE A 2 -12.63 -1.11 -11.47
C ILE A 2 -13.24 -1.66 -10.16
N THR A 3 -14.51 -2.11 -10.18
CA THR A 3 -15.18 -2.73 -9.01
C THR A 3 -14.66 -4.13 -8.68
N LYS A 4 -14.15 -4.87 -9.67
CA LYS A 4 -13.44 -6.12 -9.44
C LYS A 4 -12.09 -5.84 -8.78
N GLN A 5 -11.36 -4.80 -9.20
CA GLN A 5 -10.09 -4.39 -8.58
C GLN A 5 -10.23 -4.10 -7.08
N LYS A 6 -11.20 -3.26 -6.66
CA LYS A 6 -11.46 -2.98 -5.23
C LYS A 6 -11.75 -4.24 -4.39
N LYS A 7 -12.51 -5.19 -4.95
CA LYS A 7 -12.89 -6.41 -4.24
C LYS A 7 -11.75 -7.45 -4.22
N LEU A 8 -10.94 -7.50 -5.27
CA LEU A 8 -9.89 -8.51 -5.41
C LEU A 8 -8.57 -8.13 -4.74
N THR A 9 -8.19 -6.84 -4.72
CA THR A 9 -7.03 -6.39 -3.95
C THR A 9 -7.19 -6.63 -2.46
N ALA A 10 -8.41 -6.75 -1.93
CA ALA A 10 -8.68 -7.08 -0.53
C ALA A 10 -8.72 -8.60 -0.23
N GLN A 11 -8.75 -9.47 -1.27
CA GLN A 11 -9.17 -10.87 -1.14
C GLN A 11 -8.11 -11.91 -1.55
N LEU A 12 -6.88 -11.49 -1.88
CA LEU A 12 -5.82 -12.36 -2.40
C LEU A 12 -4.53 -12.21 -1.59
N PHE A 13 -4.38 -13.02 -0.53
CA PHE A 13 -3.13 -13.40 0.17
C PHE A 13 -1.86 -12.52 -0.16
N PRO A 14 -1.33 -11.59 0.67
CA PRO A 14 -1.69 -11.09 2.00
C PRO A 14 -2.06 -9.56 2.04
N PRO A 15 -3.24 -9.11 1.57
CA PRO A 15 -3.68 -7.71 1.62
C PRO A 15 -4.71 -7.49 2.72
N ARG A 16 -4.53 -8.11 3.89
CA ARG A 16 -5.50 -8.14 5.00
C ARG A 16 -5.83 -6.76 5.62
N ARG A 17 -5.23 -5.67 5.12
CA ARG A 17 -5.22 -4.34 5.75
C ARG A 17 -5.87 -3.25 4.91
N GLN A 18 -6.44 -3.59 3.76
CA GLN A 18 -7.15 -2.68 2.87
C GLN A 18 -8.48 -3.32 2.45
N TYR A 19 -9.57 -2.96 3.13
CA TYR A 19 -10.91 -3.48 2.88
C TYR A 19 -11.94 -2.35 2.86
N GLY A 20 -12.94 -2.46 1.97
CA GLY A 20 -14.01 -1.49 1.84
C GLY A 20 -13.49 -0.08 1.56
N ASP A 21 -13.90 0.89 2.38
CA ASP A 21 -13.58 2.30 2.21
C ASP A 21 -12.14 2.67 2.57
N ALA A 22 -11.34 1.72 3.05
CA ALA A 22 -9.91 1.92 3.26
C ALA A 22 -9.12 2.02 1.94
N GLN A 23 -9.71 1.58 0.83
CA GLN A 23 -9.09 1.63 -0.49
C GLN A 23 -9.96 2.36 -1.52
N ALA A 24 -9.36 3.34 -2.19
CA ALA A 24 -9.98 4.07 -3.28
C ALA A 24 -9.41 3.68 -4.65
N VAL A 25 -10.21 3.91 -5.69
CA VAL A 25 -9.73 3.94 -7.07
C VAL A 25 -10.11 5.29 -7.60
N TYR A 26 -9.11 6.12 -7.89
CA TYR A 26 -9.27 7.41 -8.50
C TYR A 26 -9.16 7.25 -10.02
N ALA A 27 -10.28 7.43 -10.72
CA ALA A 27 -10.43 7.07 -12.13
C ALA A 27 -10.26 8.26 -13.10
N GLN A 28 -10.12 9.47 -12.58
CA GLN A 28 -9.88 10.65 -13.42
C GLN A 28 -8.38 10.76 -13.68
N TYR A 29 -7.99 10.90 -14.95
CA TYR A 29 -6.61 11.15 -15.36
C TYR A 29 -6.54 12.53 -15.98
N GLY A 30 -5.97 13.50 -15.24
CA GLY A 30 -5.85 14.90 -15.67
C GLY A 30 -4.58 15.24 -16.47
N GLY A 31 -3.67 14.27 -16.67
CA GLY A 31 -2.34 14.52 -17.23
C GLY A 31 -1.30 14.88 -16.15
N ILE A 32 -0.21 15.56 -16.52
CA ILE A 32 0.80 16.06 -15.56
C ILE A 32 0.19 17.23 -14.80
N VAL A 33 0.11 17.09 -13.49
CA VAL A 33 -0.62 18.01 -12.61
C VAL A 33 0.31 19.10 -12.12
N PHE A 34 -0.09 20.36 -12.32
CA PHE A 34 0.62 21.54 -11.83
C PHE A 34 -0.21 22.37 -10.82
N GLY A 35 -1.44 21.94 -10.49
CA GLY A 35 -2.39 22.68 -9.65
C GLY A 35 -2.91 21.87 -8.45
N ALA A 36 -3.28 22.58 -7.38
CA ALA A 36 -3.76 21.99 -6.12
C ALA A 36 -5.10 21.22 -6.25
N GLU A 37 -5.90 21.54 -7.27
CA GLU A 37 -7.23 20.96 -7.49
C GLU A 37 -7.21 19.42 -7.64
N GLU A 38 -6.13 18.86 -8.19
CA GLU A 38 -6.01 17.40 -8.28
C GLU A 38 -5.84 16.78 -6.89
N GLY A 39 -5.07 17.44 -6.02
CA GLY A 39 -4.89 17.00 -4.64
C GLY A 39 -6.23 16.93 -3.90
N GLU A 40 -7.09 17.93 -4.09
CA GLU A 40 -8.45 17.95 -3.54
C GLU A 40 -9.29 16.79 -4.08
N ARG A 41 -9.28 16.55 -5.40
CA ARG A 41 -10.00 15.43 -6.00
C ARG A 41 -9.52 14.06 -5.52
N ILE A 42 -8.20 13.90 -5.35
CA ILE A 42 -7.60 12.67 -4.81
C ILE A 42 -8.01 12.49 -3.35
N ALA A 43 -7.96 13.56 -2.54
CA ALA A 43 -8.38 13.53 -1.15
C ALA A 43 -9.87 13.17 -1.01
N ASP A 44 -10.73 13.76 -1.84
CA ASP A 44 -12.16 13.43 -1.90
C ASP A 44 -12.40 11.97 -2.30
N ALA A 45 -11.65 11.47 -3.28
CA ALA A 45 -11.76 10.08 -3.72
C ALA A 45 -11.26 9.08 -2.67
N LEU A 46 -10.20 9.43 -1.92
CA LEU A 46 -9.66 8.65 -0.83
C LEU A 46 -10.63 8.60 0.36
N GLY A 47 -11.27 9.73 0.66
CA GLY A 47 -12.26 9.87 1.72
C GLY A 47 -11.67 9.77 3.14
N PRO A 48 -12.50 9.97 4.18
CA PRO A 48 -12.03 10.11 5.56
C PRO A 48 -11.53 8.81 6.21
N ARG A 49 -11.79 7.66 5.58
CA ARG A 49 -11.35 6.33 6.04
C ARG A 49 -10.26 5.73 5.15
N GLY A 50 -9.88 6.42 4.07
CA GLY A 50 -8.96 5.90 3.08
C GLY A 50 -7.53 5.79 3.64
N LYS A 51 -6.90 4.66 3.35
CA LYS A 51 -5.50 4.34 3.68
C LYS A 51 -4.64 4.21 2.43
N GLY A 52 -5.26 3.89 1.29
CA GLY A 52 -4.58 3.82 0.00
C GLY A 52 -5.50 4.08 -1.19
N ALA A 53 -4.93 4.58 -2.28
CA ALA A 53 -5.61 4.81 -3.54
C ALA A 53 -4.79 4.26 -4.71
N VAL A 54 -5.50 3.65 -5.66
CA VAL A 54 -4.97 3.38 -7.00
C VAL A 54 -5.37 4.55 -7.90
N LEU A 55 -4.39 5.30 -8.36
CA LEU A 55 -4.55 6.40 -9.30
C LEU A 55 -4.43 5.85 -10.72
N MET A 56 -5.53 5.85 -11.47
CA MET A 56 -5.61 5.21 -12.78
C MET A 56 -4.56 5.79 -13.75
N ASN A 57 -3.74 4.92 -14.34
CA ASN A 57 -2.64 5.28 -15.24
C ASN A 57 -1.53 6.14 -14.60
N HIS A 58 -1.47 6.24 -13.27
CA HIS A 58 -0.47 7.05 -12.57
C HIS A 58 0.33 6.23 -11.56
N GLY A 59 -0.34 5.53 -10.65
CA GLY A 59 0.35 4.74 -9.63
C GLY A 59 -0.44 4.57 -8.34
N LEU A 60 0.29 4.42 -7.24
CA LEU A 60 -0.26 4.17 -5.91
C LEU A 60 -0.03 5.38 -5.01
N LEU A 61 -0.95 5.58 -4.08
CA LEU A 61 -0.82 6.57 -3.00
C LEU A 61 -1.29 5.91 -1.71
N THR A 62 -0.57 6.15 -0.61
CA THR A 62 -0.95 5.68 0.73
C THR A 62 -0.79 6.79 1.75
N VAL A 63 -1.57 6.72 2.82
CA VAL A 63 -1.53 7.65 3.95
C VAL A 63 -1.53 6.86 5.25
N GLY A 64 -0.94 7.45 6.29
CA GLY A 64 -0.86 6.89 7.63
C GLY A 64 -0.76 7.98 8.67
N ALA A 65 -0.98 7.63 9.94
CA ALA A 65 -0.75 8.53 11.06
C ALA A 65 0.75 8.77 11.31
N THR A 66 1.61 7.86 10.82
CA THR A 66 3.07 7.99 10.84
C THR A 66 3.65 7.72 9.45
N VAL A 67 4.90 8.15 9.23
CA VAL A 67 5.63 7.89 7.97
C VAL A 67 5.80 6.38 7.75
N ASP A 68 6.17 5.65 8.81
CA ASP A 68 6.35 4.20 8.81
C ASP A 68 5.07 3.47 8.39
N GLU A 69 3.90 3.87 8.92
CA GLU A 69 2.61 3.30 8.53
C GLU A 69 2.35 3.54 7.05
N ALA A 70 2.54 4.77 6.57
CA ALA A 70 2.28 5.13 5.18
C ALA A 70 3.20 4.34 4.22
N GLY A 71 4.49 4.23 4.55
CA GLY A 71 5.48 3.48 3.77
C GLY A 71 5.18 1.98 3.75
N PHE A 72 4.84 1.40 4.90
CA PHE A 72 4.48 -0.02 4.99
C PHE A 72 3.20 -0.34 4.20
N LEU A 73 2.17 0.51 4.30
CA LEU A 73 0.96 0.39 3.49
C LEU A 73 1.26 0.48 2.00
N PHE A 74 2.21 1.32 1.59
CA PHE A 74 2.64 1.44 0.20
C PHE A 74 3.21 0.11 -0.32
N GLY A 75 4.19 -0.45 0.40
CA GLY A 75 4.80 -1.73 0.04
C GLY A 75 3.80 -2.88 0.03
N LEU A 76 2.82 -2.88 0.94
CA LEU A 76 1.73 -3.84 0.90
C LEU A 76 0.83 -3.68 -0.32
N LEU A 77 0.42 -2.46 -0.64
CA LEU A 77 -0.43 -2.19 -1.80
C LEU A 77 0.27 -2.60 -3.10
N ASP A 78 1.55 -2.26 -3.24
CA ASP A 78 2.36 -2.63 -4.40
C ASP A 78 2.47 -4.16 -4.57
N ARG A 79 2.86 -4.88 -3.52
CA ARG A 79 2.89 -6.35 -3.54
C ARG A 79 1.52 -6.95 -3.85
N SER A 80 0.45 -6.36 -3.32
CA SER A 80 -0.92 -6.81 -3.57
C SER A 80 -1.33 -6.62 -5.03
N CYS A 81 -0.90 -5.54 -5.68
CA CYS A 81 -1.06 -5.36 -7.13
C CYS A 81 -0.32 -6.46 -7.92
N GLY A 82 0.90 -6.80 -7.53
CA GLY A 82 1.67 -7.90 -8.14
C GLY A 82 0.97 -9.26 -8.01
N VAL A 83 0.54 -9.62 -6.79
CA VAL A 83 -0.21 -10.86 -6.52
C VAL A 83 -1.52 -10.89 -7.32
N GLN A 84 -2.23 -9.77 -7.37
CA GLN A 84 -3.48 -9.62 -8.11
C GLN A 84 -3.27 -9.89 -9.60
N LEU A 85 -2.22 -9.33 -10.21
CA LEU A 85 -1.90 -9.58 -11.62
C LEU A 85 -1.54 -11.05 -11.88
N ALA A 86 -0.74 -11.67 -11.00
CA ALA A 86 -0.39 -13.08 -11.11
C ALA A 86 -1.61 -14.00 -10.99
N ALA A 87 -2.53 -13.70 -10.05
CA ALA A 87 -3.76 -14.44 -9.87
C ALA A 87 -4.73 -14.31 -11.05
N GLU A 88 -4.84 -13.12 -11.64
CA GLU A 88 -5.63 -12.92 -12.86
C GLU A 88 -5.03 -13.65 -14.06
N ALA A 89 -3.70 -13.68 -14.19
CA ALA A 89 -3.02 -14.45 -15.22
C ALA A 89 -3.27 -15.96 -15.06
N ALA A 90 -3.17 -16.50 -13.83
CA ALA A 90 -3.50 -17.89 -13.53
C ALA A 90 -4.97 -18.21 -13.86
N ALA A 91 -5.89 -17.30 -13.53
CA ALA A 91 -7.31 -17.45 -13.82
C ALA A 91 -7.63 -17.45 -15.32
N ALA A 92 -6.95 -16.61 -16.09
CA ALA A 92 -7.04 -16.62 -17.56
C ALA A 92 -6.56 -17.96 -18.16
N ASN A 93 -5.70 -18.70 -17.45
CA ASN A 93 -5.23 -20.04 -17.82
C ASN A 93 -6.08 -21.18 -17.22
N GLY A 94 -7.27 -20.88 -16.71
CA GLY A 94 -8.24 -21.89 -16.25
C GLY A 94 -8.10 -22.32 -14.79
N LEU A 95 -7.19 -21.71 -14.01
CA LEU A 95 -7.11 -21.96 -12.56
C LEU A 95 -8.17 -21.14 -11.81
N PRO A 96 -9.11 -21.78 -11.09
CA PRO A 96 -10.18 -21.04 -10.43
C PRO A 96 -9.65 -20.19 -9.26
N LYS A 97 -10.06 -18.92 -9.22
CA LYS A 97 -9.78 -18.03 -8.07
C LYS A 97 -10.63 -18.44 -6.87
N ARG A 98 -10.00 -18.48 -5.70
CA ARG A 98 -10.69 -18.62 -4.41
C ARG A 98 -10.63 -17.29 -3.69
N LEU A 99 -11.79 -16.67 -3.51
CA LEU A 99 -11.91 -15.37 -2.88
C LEU A 99 -12.12 -15.55 -1.38
N ILE A 100 -11.51 -14.68 -0.58
CA ILE A 100 -11.79 -14.54 0.84
C ILE A 100 -13.20 -13.97 0.99
N SER A 101 -13.98 -14.47 1.95
CA SER A 101 -15.32 -13.96 2.20
C SER A 101 -15.28 -12.52 2.74
N ASP A 102 -16.36 -11.77 2.53
CA ASP A 102 -16.45 -10.37 2.98
C ASP A 102 -16.35 -10.28 4.52
N ASP A 103 -16.86 -11.28 5.26
CA ASP A 103 -16.78 -11.36 6.72
C ASP A 103 -15.33 -11.62 7.21
N GLU A 104 -14.62 -12.56 6.59
CA GLU A 104 -13.22 -12.84 6.91
C GLU A 104 -12.33 -11.64 6.56
N ALA A 105 -12.59 -10.97 5.43
CA ALA A 105 -11.86 -9.78 5.02
C ALA A 105 -12.09 -8.61 5.99
N ALA A 106 -13.35 -8.38 6.40
CA ALA A 106 -13.69 -7.35 7.37
C ALA A 106 -13.07 -7.62 8.76
N PHE A 107 -13.12 -8.87 9.23
CA PHE A 107 -12.50 -9.27 10.49
C PHE A 107 -10.98 -9.04 10.47
N ASN A 108 -10.31 -9.50 9.41
CA ASN A 108 -8.87 -9.31 9.26
C ASN A 108 -8.48 -7.83 9.20
N PHE A 109 -9.26 -7.03 8.45
CA PHE A 109 -9.07 -5.58 8.40
C PHE A 109 -9.18 -4.95 9.78
N LYS A 110 -10.22 -5.30 10.55
CA LYS A 110 -10.41 -4.80 11.91
C LYS A 110 -9.22 -5.12 12.82
N MET A 111 -8.65 -6.32 12.70
CA MET A 111 -7.56 -6.77 13.56
C MET A 111 -6.19 -6.21 13.16
N ALA A 112 -5.95 -5.98 11.87
CA ALA A 112 -4.61 -5.73 11.33
C ALA A 112 -4.40 -4.34 10.73
N SER A 113 -5.43 -3.50 10.63
CA SER A 113 -5.32 -2.17 9.97
C SER A 113 -5.14 -0.99 10.92
N GLU A 114 -5.09 -1.22 12.24
CA GLU A 114 -4.88 -0.15 13.20
C GLU A 114 -3.47 0.45 13.08
N ALA A 115 -3.34 1.77 13.28
CA ALA A 115 -2.09 2.49 13.05
C ALA A 115 -0.91 1.93 13.87
N HIS A 116 -1.15 1.57 15.12
CA HIS A 116 -0.11 1.01 16.00
C HIS A 116 0.35 -0.39 15.55
N VAL A 117 -0.55 -1.18 14.95
CA VAL A 117 -0.23 -2.50 14.37
C VAL A 117 0.63 -2.30 13.13
N LEU A 118 0.20 -1.44 12.22
CA LEU A 118 0.92 -1.12 10.98
C LEU A 118 2.31 -0.55 11.26
N TYR A 119 2.43 0.35 12.24
CA TYR A 119 3.72 0.86 12.70
C TYR A 119 4.63 -0.29 13.15
N ARG A 120 4.11 -1.19 14.00
CA ARG A 120 4.90 -2.30 14.53
C ARG A 120 5.32 -3.31 13.47
N GLU A 121 4.46 -3.55 12.48
CA GLU A 121 4.74 -4.45 11.37
C GLU A 121 5.70 -3.87 10.33
N ALA A 122 5.81 -2.54 10.27
CA ALA A 122 6.82 -1.86 9.46
C ALA A 122 8.24 -2.02 10.02
N GLN A 123 8.38 -2.13 11.35
CA GLN A 123 9.70 -2.06 12.01
C GLN A 123 10.71 -3.10 11.52
N PRO A 124 10.37 -4.39 11.31
CA PRO A 124 11.36 -5.36 10.84
C PRO A 124 11.96 -5.00 9.47
N ASP A 125 11.15 -4.46 8.56
CA ASP A 125 11.61 -4.02 7.23
C ASP A 125 12.51 -2.78 7.37
N ILE A 126 12.13 -1.83 8.24
CA ILE A 126 12.90 -0.60 8.49
C ILE A 126 14.23 -0.94 9.17
N GLU A 127 14.21 -1.75 10.23
CA GLU A 127 15.41 -2.21 10.95
C GLU A 127 16.37 -2.92 9.99
N TYR A 128 15.86 -3.77 9.10
CA TYR A 128 16.68 -4.43 8.08
C TYR A 128 17.35 -3.42 7.15
N GLU A 129 16.60 -2.47 6.58
CA GLU A 129 17.16 -1.44 5.70
C GLU A 129 18.17 -0.54 6.40
N LEU A 130 17.93 -0.20 7.67
CA LEU A 130 18.88 0.56 8.47
C LEU A 130 20.21 -0.20 8.64
N GLU A 131 20.15 -1.49 8.96
CA GLU A 131 21.34 -2.30 9.13
C GLU A 131 22.07 -2.57 7.81
N THR A 132 21.36 -2.93 6.74
CA THR A 132 22.00 -3.35 5.49
C THR A 132 22.34 -2.20 4.55
N ALA A 133 21.54 -1.14 4.53
CA ALA A 133 21.72 -0.02 3.60
C ALA A 133 22.30 1.22 4.28
N ALA A 134 21.89 1.52 5.52
CA ALA A 134 22.34 2.72 6.22
C ALA A 134 23.59 2.52 7.10
N GLY A 135 24.04 1.28 7.29
CA GLY A 135 25.19 0.96 8.16
C GLY A 135 24.86 0.97 9.65
N GLY A 136 23.60 0.73 9.99
CA GLY A 136 23.05 0.66 11.34
C GLY A 136 22.54 1.98 11.89
N GLU A 137 21.77 1.93 12.99
CA GLU A 137 21.17 3.12 13.62
C GLU A 137 22.21 4.18 14.02
N ALA A 138 23.39 3.74 14.48
CA ALA A 138 24.48 4.62 14.87
C ALA A 138 25.04 5.44 13.69
N ALA A 139 24.90 4.95 12.46
CA ALA A 139 25.25 5.69 11.25
C ALA A 139 24.18 6.71 10.89
N LEU A 140 22.91 6.33 10.97
CA LEU A 140 21.78 7.25 10.77
C LEU A 140 21.82 8.43 11.75
N ALA A 141 22.18 8.15 13.02
CA ALA A 141 22.26 9.16 14.08
C ALA A 141 23.34 10.23 13.85
N ARG A 142 24.33 9.97 12.98
CA ARG A 142 25.34 10.97 12.59
C ARG A 142 24.81 11.96 11.53
N GLY A 143 23.68 11.64 10.90
CA GLY A 143 23.02 12.47 9.91
C GLY A 143 23.09 11.87 8.51
N PHE A 144 22.13 12.23 7.66
CA PHE A 144 22.04 11.75 6.28
C PHE A 144 23.25 12.12 5.41
N GLU A 145 23.98 13.16 5.79
CA GLU A 145 25.21 13.62 5.12
C GLU A 145 26.36 12.61 5.27
N ASP A 146 26.33 11.80 6.33
CA ASP A 146 27.34 10.79 6.67
C ASP A 146 26.97 9.37 6.23
N LEU A 147 25.85 9.20 5.51
CA LEU A 147 25.50 7.93 4.89
C LEU A 147 26.42 7.71 3.69
N GLY A 148 27.39 6.80 3.87
CA GLY A 148 28.28 6.39 2.79
C GLY A 148 27.47 5.94 1.59
N ALA A 149 27.83 6.44 0.40
CA ALA A 149 27.19 6.02 -0.84
C ALA A 149 27.19 4.48 -0.92
N LEU A 150 26.03 3.91 -1.24
CA LEU A 150 25.82 2.47 -1.42
C LEU A 150 27.02 1.87 -2.15
N ALA A 151 27.80 1.03 -1.46
CA ALA A 151 28.81 0.23 -2.13
C ALA A 151 28.08 -0.68 -3.15
N PRO A 152 28.57 -0.75 -4.41
CA PRO A 152 27.87 -1.41 -5.50
C PRO A 152 27.68 -2.92 -5.30
#